data_AF-A0A3M1EPW9-F1
#
_entry.id   AF-A0A3M1EPW9-F1
#
_cell.length_a   1.000
_cell.length_b   1.000
_cell.length_c   1.000
_cell.angle_alpha   90.00
_cell.angle_beta   90.00
_cell.angle_gamma   90.00
#
_symmetry.space_group_name_H-M   'P 1'
#
loop_
_entity.id
_entity.type
_entity.pdbx_description
1 polymer ?
#
loop_
_entity_poly.entity_id
_entity_poly.type
_entity_poly.pdbx_seq_one_letter_code
_entity_poly.pdbx_strand_id
1 'polypeptide(L)' 'MPQLGVPELLIILVIIVVIFGVGRLPEIGGAIGKSIREFKSAVQEDETKPVEEAAKPDTSDKE' A
#
# COMPACT_ATOMS: atom_id res chain seq x y z
N MET A 1 -32.84 -9.22 -4.94
CA MET A 1 -31.82 -8.55 -5.75
C MET A 1 -30.60 -9.44 -5.76
N PRO A 2 -29.92 -9.69 -6.88
CA PRO A 2 -28.69 -10.48 -6.87
C PRO A 2 -27.68 -9.78 -5.95
N GLN A 3 -27.35 -10.43 -4.85
CA GLN A 3 -26.34 -9.95 -3.92
C GLN A 3 -25.00 -10.28 -4.57
N LEU A 4 -24.22 -9.26 -4.94
CA LEU A 4 -22.85 -9.48 -5.40
C LEU A 4 -22.08 -10.15 -4.26
N GLY A 5 -21.89 -11.46 -4.39
CA GLY A 5 -21.16 -12.25 -3.43
C GLY A 5 -19.67 -12.18 -3.68
N VAL A 6 -18.92 -12.75 -2.73
CA VAL A 6 -17.49 -13.03 -2.91
C VAL A 6 -17.20 -13.82 -4.20
N PRO A 7 -18.03 -14.80 -4.65
CA PRO A 7 -17.79 -15.53 -5.89
C PRO A 7 -17.83 -14.65 -7.15
N GLU A 8 -18.83 -13.77 -7.28
CA GLU A 8 -18.96 -12.86 -8.42
C GLU A 8 -17.79 -11.87 -8.49
N LEU A 9 -17.36 -11.33 -7.35
CA LEU A 9 -16.18 -10.46 -7.28
C LEU A 9 -14.91 -11.19 -7.72
N LEU A 10 -14.75 -12.46 -7.37
CA LEU A 10 -13.61 -13.27 -7.80
C LEU A 10 -13.60 -13.46 -9.32
N ILE A 11 -14.76 -13.72 -9.94
CA ILE A 11 -14.86 -13.85 -11.41
C ILE A 11 -14.45 -12.55 -12.11
N ILE A 12 -14.93 -11.41 -11.62
CA ILE A 12 -14.57 -10.09 -12.16
C ILE A 12 -13.06 -9.84 -12.00
N LEU A 13 -12.50 -10.17 -10.83
CA LEU A 13 -11.07 -10.03 -10.57
C LEU A 13 -10.24 -10.86 -11.56
N VAL A 14 -10.65 -12.11 -11.82
CA VAL A 14 -9.97 -12.98 -12.80
C VAL A 14 -9.99 -12.36 -14.20
N ILE A 15 -11.11 -11.80 -14.64
CA ILE A 15 -11.20 -11.13 -15.96
C ILE A 15 -10.24 -9.94 -16.04
N ILE A 16 -10.20 -9.11 -15.00
CA ILE A 16 -9.27 -7.98 -14.91
C ILE A 16 -7.82 -8.46 -15.00
N VAL A 17 -7.48 -9.52 -14.25
CA VAL A 17 -6.15 -10.14 -14.27
C VAL A 17 -5.79 -10.66 -15.66
N VAL A 18 -6.74 -11.21 -16.41
CA VAL A 18 -6.49 -11.68 -17.79
C VAL A 18 -6.20 -10.52 -18.75
N ILE A 19 -6.92 -9.40 -18.62
CA ILE A 19 -6.73 -8.21 -19.48
C ILE A 19 -5.40 -7.51 -19.16
N PHE A 20 -5.12 -7.28 -17.88
CA PHE A 20 -3.93 -6.54 -17.44
C PHE A 20 -2.70 -7.42 -17.26
N GLY A 21 -2.88 -8.73 -17.07
CA GLY A 21 -1.85 -9.69 -16.73
C GLY A 21 -1.58 -9.79 -15.22
N VAL A 22 -1.20 -11.00 -14.77
CA VAL A 22 -0.89 -11.31 -13.35
C VAL A 22 0.24 -10.48 -12.75
N GLY A 23 1.16 -9.97 -13.59
CA GLY A 23 2.30 -9.17 -13.14
C GLY A 23 1.99 -7.70 -12.88
N ARG A 24 0.94 -7.15 -13.50
CA ARG A 24 0.61 -5.71 -13.39
C ARG A 24 -0.09 -5.36 -12.09
N LEU A 25 -0.92 -6.25 -11.56
CA LEU A 25 -1.58 -6.05 -10.26
C LEU A 25 -0.60 -5.84 -9.09
N PRO A 26 0.43 -6.69 -8.87
CA PRO A 26 1.39 -6.49 -7.78
C PRO A 26 2.29 -5.27 -8.01
N GLU A 27 2.61 -4.93 -9.26
CA GLU A 27 3.37 -3.72 -9.62
C GLU A 27 2.60 -2.45 -9.20
N ILE A 28 1.33 -2.36 -9.59
CA ILE A 28 0.45 -1.22 -9.25
C ILE A 28 0.13 -1.22 -7.75
N GLY A 29 -0.20 -2.38 -7.18
CA GLY A 29 -0.50 -2.51 -5.75
C GLY A 29 0.68 -2.17 -4.86
N GLY A 30 1.91 -2.50 -5.28
CA GLY A 30 3.13 -2.12 -4.58
C GLY A 30 3.36 -0.61 -4.58
N ALA A 31 3.14 0.07 -5.70
CA ALA A 31 3.23 1.53 -5.80
C ALA A 31 2.16 2.21 -4.92
N ILE A 32 0.89 1.82 -5.08
CA ILE A 32 -0.23 2.36 -4.30
C ILE A 32 -0.04 2.07 -2.80
N GLY A 33 0.42 0.87 -2.44
CA GLY A 33 0.65 0.49 -1.05
C GLY A 33 1.72 1.33 -0.37
N LYS A 34 2.81 1.69 -1.08
CA LYS A 34 3.82 2.62 -0.58
C LYS A 34 3.24 4.01 -0.36
N SER A 35 2.50 4.54 -1.33
CA SER A 35 1.85 5.86 -1.21
C SER A 35 0.83 5.91 -0.08
N ILE A 36 0.01 4.87 0.09
CA ILE A 36 -0.95 4.78 1.21
C ILE A 36 -0.21 4.69 2.55
N ARG A 37 0.90 3.94 2.62
CA ARG A 37 1.70 3.82 3.83
C ARG A 37 2.32 5.16 4.24
N GLU A 38 2.92 5.86 3.29
CA GLU A 38 3.49 7.21 3.51
C GLU A 38 2.40 8.21 3.89
N PHE A 39 1.25 8.20 3.20
CA PHE A 39 0.11 9.03 3.53
C PHE A 39 -0.40 8.76 4.95
N LYS A 40 -0.55 7.48 5.34
CA LYS A 40 -0.97 7.08 6.68
C LYS A 40 0.05 7.41 7.75
N SER A 41 1.35 7.40 7.44
CA SER A 41 2.41 7.85 8.35
C SER A 41 2.37 9.36 8.56
N ALA A 42 2.24 10.14 7.49
CA ALA A 42 2.16 11.60 7.57
C ALA A 42 0.90 12.07 8.35
N VAL A 43 -0.26 11.45 8.09
CA VAL A 43 -1.49 11.77 8.81
C VAL A 43 -1.39 11.41 10.30
N GLN A 44 -0.77 10.27 10.65
CA GLN A 44 -0.54 9.92 12.05
C GLN A 44 0.46 10.87 12.73
N GLU A 45 1.50 11.32 12.02
CA GLU A 45 2.50 12.25 12.56
C GLU A 45 1.93 13.66 12.79
N ASP A 46 0.93 14.07 12.02
CA ASP A 46 0.16 15.30 12.26
C ASP A 46 -0.87 15.16 13.41
N GLU A 47 -1.45 13.97 13.62
CA GLU A 47 -2.39 13.74 14.74
C GLU A 47 -1.68 13.50 16.09
N THR A 48 -0.45 12.99 16.10
CA THR A 48 0.32 12.75 17.32
C THR A 48 1.61 13.57 17.37
N LYS A 49 1.51 14.83 17.78
CA LYS A 49 2.60 15.55 18.46
C LYS A 49 2.18 15.81 19.91
N PRO A 50 2.78 15.07 20.86
CA PRO A 50 3.76 15.70 21.74
C PRO A 50 5.17 15.34 21.31
N VAL A 51 6.06 16.31 21.46
CA VAL A 51 7.49 16.29 21.12
C VAL A 51 8.22 15.12 21.77
N GLU A 52 8.71 14.13 21.01
CA GLU A 52 9.89 13.35 21.41
C GLU A 52 10.53 12.60 20.23
N GLU A 53 11.83 12.87 20.07
CA GLU A 53 12.89 11.94 19.62
C GLU A 53 12.82 11.37 18.19
N ALA A 54 13.60 11.84 17.22
CA ALA A 54 15.07 11.79 17.16
C ALA A 54 15.67 10.39 17.43
N ALA A 55 15.43 9.41 16.56
CA ALA A 55 16.36 8.28 16.43
C ALA A 55 16.16 7.49 15.12
N LYS A 56 16.95 7.80 14.08
CA LYS A 56 17.86 6.83 13.45
C LYS A 56 19.09 7.57 12.92
N PRO A 57 20.31 7.26 13.42
CA PRO A 57 21.54 7.78 12.87
C PRO A 57 21.79 7.06 11.53
N ASP A 58 21.90 7.83 10.46
CA ASP A 58 22.49 7.37 9.21
C ASP A 58 23.84 8.06 9.06
N THR A 59 24.89 7.34 9.43
CA THR A 59 26.30 7.62 9.12
C THR A 59 26.90 6.21 9.02
N SER A 60 26.91 5.58 7.85
CA SER A 60 27.85 5.78 6.74
C SER A 60 29.32 5.82 7.21
N ASP A 61 30.07 4.84 6.67
CA ASP A 61 31.49 4.89 6.33
C ASP A 61 32.57 4.60 7.40
N LYS A 62 33.15 3.39 7.22
CA LYS A 62 34.59 3.12 6.98
C LYS A 62 35.35 2.36 8.07
N GLU A 63 35.48 1.05 7.86
CA GLU A 63 36.70 0.30 8.19
C GLU A 63 37.70 0.37 7.02
#